data_AF-A0A7J9K0W8-F1
#
_entry.id   AF-A0A7J9K0W8-F1
#
_cell.length_a   1.000
_cell.length_b   1.000
_cell.length_c   1.000
_cell.angle_alpha   90.00
_cell.angle_beta   90.00
_cell.angle_gamma   90.00
#
_symmetry.space_group_name_H-M   'P 1'
#
loop_
_entity.id
_entity.type
_entity.pdbx_description
1 polymer ?
#
loop_
_entity_poly.entity_id
_entity_poly.type
_entity_poly.pdbx_seq_one_letter_code
_entity_poly.pdbx_strand_id
1 'polypeptide(L)'
;MLASPWDAAKHMESAAALAKELRNWTEVIDFYRRASELYMQCDRPQPASDSLAKAARALEDALPDDAVQLYTDACVILEDDGKEQMAFDLYRAAASIYVKLEKFTDAATFLLRLGLAADKCNARNSQCKAYLSAIIVYLYAHDLKQAEKCYNDCSQ
;
A
#
# COMPACT_ATOMS: atom_id res chain seq x y z
N MET A 1 -2.20 11.28 34.86
CA MET A 1 -2.61 11.74 33.51
C MET A 1 -2.73 10.48 32.67
N LEU A 2 -3.94 10.09 32.27
CA LEU A 2 -4.10 8.93 31.37
C LEU A 2 -3.48 9.32 30.02
N ALA A 3 -2.63 8.46 29.46
CA ALA A 3 -1.99 8.73 28.17
C ALA A 3 -3.06 8.95 27.09
N SER A 4 -2.86 9.94 26.23
CA SER A 4 -3.79 10.19 25.12
C SER A 4 -3.75 9.01 24.14
N PRO A 5 -4.83 8.72 23.38
CA PRO A 5 -4.79 7.66 22.36
C PRO A 5 -3.65 7.88 21.34
N TRP A 6 -3.28 9.14 21.10
CA TRP A 6 -2.11 9.52 20.30
C TRP A 6 -0.78 9.05 20.90
N ASP A 7 -0.57 9.25 22.20
CA ASP A 7 0.65 8.77 22.87
C ASP A 7 0.68 7.24 22.93
N ALA A 8 -0.50 6.62 23.15
CA ALA A 8 -0.64 5.17 23.09
C ALA A 8 -0.28 4.62 21.70
N ALA A 9 -0.69 5.27 20.61
CA ALA A 9 -0.33 4.87 19.25
C ALA A 9 1.19 4.88 19.04
N LYS A 10 1.89 5.92 19.50
CA LYS A 10 3.35 6.01 19.42
C LYS A 10 4.05 4.91 20.23
N HIS A 11 3.51 4.57 21.40
CA HIS A 11 4.03 3.46 22.20
C HIS A 11 3.80 2.10 21.51
N MET A 12 2.66 1.93 20.82
CA MET A 12 2.42 0.75 19.99
C MET A 12 3.43 0.64 18.84
N GLU A 13 3.72 1.73 18.13
CA GLU A 13 4.77 1.72 17.11
C GLU A 13 6.17 1.40 17.67
N SER A 14 6.45 1.85 18.89
CA SER A 14 7.71 1.55 19.60
C SER A 14 7.79 0.05 19.98
N ALA A 15 6.69 -0.53 20.44
CA ALA A 15 6.59 -1.96 20.73
C ALA A 15 6.74 -2.80 19.44
N ALA A 16 6.13 -2.36 18.34
CA ALA A 16 6.27 -3.00 17.03
C ALA A 16 7.74 -3.00 16.55
N ALA A 17 8.46 -1.89 16.76
CA ALA A 17 9.88 -1.82 16.43
C ALA A 17 10.71 -2.83 17.25
N LEU A 18 10.42 -3.00 18.54
CA LEU A 18 11.07 -4.01 19.38
C LEU A 18 10.72 -5.44 18.94
N ALA A 19 9.45 -5.72 18.64
CA ALA A 19 9.02 -7.02 18.12
C ALA A 19 9.72 -7.39 16.80
N LYS A 20 9.97 -6.38 15.95
CA LYS A 20 10.72 -6.55 14.70
C LYS A 20 12.17 -7.00 14.96
N GLU A 21 12.86 -6.42 15.93
CA GLU A 21 14.22 -6.85 16.31
C GLU A 21 14.26 -8.31 16.78
N LEU A 22 13.18 -8.77 17.41
CA LEU A 22 13.00 -10.16 17.82
C LEU A 22 12.47 -11.07 16.70
N ARG A 23 12.21 -10.52 15.50
CA ARG A 23 11.58 -11.21 14.36
C ARG A 23 10.22 -11.84 14.69
N ASN A 24 9.51 -11.27 15.66
CA ASN A 24 8.16 -11.70 16.00
C ASN A 24 7.15 -10.99 15.09
N TRP A 25 6.98 -11.52 13.88
CA TRP A 25 6.19 -10.87 12.83
C TRP A 25 4.71 -10.71 13.18
N THR A 26 4.13 -11.65 13.93
CA THR A 26 2.74 -11.56 14.38
C THR A 26 2.54 -10.35 15.30
N GLU A 27 3.44 -10.15 16.27
CA GLU A 27 3.39 -8.97 17.15
C GLU A 27 3.67 -7.67 16.40
N VAL A 28 4.55 -7.67 15.39
CA VAL A 28 4.76 -6.49 14.52
C VAL A 28 3.45 -6.06 13.87
N ILE A 29 2.70 -7.01 13.29
CA ILE A 29 1.41 -6.74 12.65
C ILE A 29 0.41 -6.20 13.68
N ASP A 30 0.26 -6.90 14.80
CA ASP A 30 -0.73 -6.56 15.83
C ASP A 30 -0.48 -5.16 16.43
N PHE A 31 0.77 -4.85 16.76
CA PHE A 31 1.13 -3.55 17.34
C PHE A 31 0.95 -2.41 16.34
N TYR A 32 1.36 -2.56 15.08
CA TYR A 32 1.15 -1.51 14.08
C TYR A 32 -0.33 -1.34 13.69
N ARG A 33 -1.11 -2.42 13.61
CA ARG A 33 -2.57 -2.31 13.43
C ARG A 33 -3.21 -1.57 14.59
N ARG A 34 -2.80 -1.87 15.82
CA ARG A 34 -3.31 -1.16 17.00
C ARG A 34 -2.91 0.31 17.01
N ALA A 35 -1.69 0.64 16.56
CA ALA A 35 -1.27 2.03 16.38
C ALA A 35 -2.17 2.73 15.34
N SER A 36 -2.45 2.08 14.21
CA SER A 36 -3.33 2.61 13.16
C SER A 36 -4.74 2.93 13.68
N GLU A 37 -5.36 1.99 14.39
CA GLU A 37 -6.68 2.18 15.01
C GLU A 37 -6.70 3.36 15.99
N LEU A 38 -5.64 3.52 16.80
CA LEU A 38 -5.53 4.61 17.75
C LEU A 38 -5.31 5.96 17.06
N TYR A 39 -4.57 6.00 15.95
CA TYR A 39 -4.44 7.20 15.12
C TYR A 39 -5.77 7.57 14.46
N MET A 40 -6.56 6.59 13.99
CA MET A 40 -7.91 6.83 13.46
C MET A 40 -8.85 7.40 14.52
N GLN A 41 -8.80 6.92 15.77
CA GLN A 41 -9.57 7.49 16.89
C GLN A 41 -9.20 8.95 17.21
N CYS A 42 -8.03 9.41 16.75
CA CYS A 42 -7.58 10.79 16.89
C CYS A 42 -7.91 11.67 15.67
N ASP A 43 -8.66 11.16 14.69
CA ASP A 43 -8.88 11.79 13.38
C ASP A 43 -7.56 12.10 12.65
N ARG A 44 -6.61 11.15 12.73
CA ARG A 44 -5.29 11.22 12.09
C ARG A 44 -5.09 10.08 11.09
N PRO A 45 -5.80 10.10 9.94
CA PRO A 45 -5.72 9.04 8.93
C PRO A 45 -4.34 8.89 8.29
N GLN A 46 -3.61 9.99 8.05
CA GLN A 46 -2.24 9.90 7.52
C GLN A 46 -1.30 9.11 8.45
N PRO A 47 -1.15 9.45 9.74
CA PRO A 47 -0.39 8.62 10.70
C PRO A 47 -0.89 7.17 10.78
N ALA A 48 -2.20 6.95 10.67
CA ALA A 48 -2.77 5.61 10.65
C ALA A 48 -2.28 4.78 9.45
N SER A 49 -2.34 5.36 8.24
CA SER A 49 -1.78 4.75 7.02
C SER A 49 -0.26 4.53 7.14
N ASP A 50 0.48 5.54 7.62
CA ASP A 50 1.94 5.46 7.76
C ASP A 50 2.36 4.30 8.69
N SER A 51 1.59 4.06 9.76
CA SER A 51 1.85 2.94 10.68
C SER A 51 1.66 1.57 10.01
N LEU A 52 0.63 1.40 9.18
CA LEU A 52 0.41 0.17 8.41
C LEU A 52 1.48 -0.01 7.34
N ALA A 53 1.90 1.07 6.67
CA ALA A 53 2.98 1.04 5.69
C ALA A 53 4.33 0.66 6.33
N LYS A 54 4.61 1.08 7.57
CA LYS A 54 5.79 0.63 8.33
C LYS A 54 5.74 -0.86 8.62
N ALA A 55 4.57 -1.38 8.99
CA ALA A 55 4.37 -2.83 9.19
C ALA A 55 4.64 -3.59 7.90
N ALA A 56 4.01 -3.18 6.79
CA ALA A 56 4.16 -3.79 5.48
C ALA A 56 5.64 -3.87 5.06
N ARG A 57 6.39 -2.76 5.19
CA ARG A 57 7.83 -2.69 4.89
C ARG A 57 8.66 -3.67 5.73
N ALA A 58 8.28 -3.93 6.97
CA ALA A 58 8.99 -4.87 7.84
C ALA A 58 8.75 -6.33 7.42
N LEU A 59 7.66 -6.60 6.70
CA LEU A 59 7.18 -7.93 6.39
C LEU A 59 7.47 -8.35 4.94
N GLU A 60 7.91 -7.45 4.05
CA GLU A 60 8.03 -7.73 2.60
C GLU A 60 8.80 -9.00 2.27
N ASP A 61 9.88 -9.29 3.01
CA ASP A 61 10.73 -10.47 2.77
C ASP A 61 10.26 -11.72 3.53
N ALA A 62 9.60 -11.54 4.68
CA ALA A 62 9.24 -12.63 5.59
C ALA A 62 7.82 -13.16 5.38
N LEU A 63 6.86 -12.25 5.19
CA LEU A 63 5.43 -12.51 5.05
C LEU A 63 4.86 -11.59 3.95
N PRO A 64 5.17 -11.85 2.67
CA PRO A 64 4.86 -10.93 1.56
C PRO A 64 3.36 -10.76 1.31
N ASP A 65 2.55 -11.80 1.53
CA ASP A 65 1.09 -11.71 1.39
C ASP A 65 0.48 -10.80 2.47
N ASP A 66 0.97 -10.87 3.72
CA ASP A 66 0.55 -9.97 4.80
C ASP A 66 1.01 -8.53 4.55
N ALA A 67 2.22 -8.33 4.01
CA ALA A 67 2.73 -7.01 3.64
C ALA A 67 1.83 -6.33 2.59
N VAL A 68 1.38 -7.09 1.59
CA VAL A 68 0.46 -6.60 0.56
C VAL A 68 -0.90 -6.21 1.15
N GLN A 69 -1.46 -7.02 2.07
CA GLN A 69 -2.69 -6.66 2.77
C GLN A 69 -2.55 -5.34 3.53
N LEU A 70 -1.46 -5.17 4.29
CA LEU A 70 -1.20 -3.94 5.04
C LEU A 70 -1.01 -2.71 4.14
N TYR A 71 -0.34 -2.85 2.99
CA TYR A 71 -0.29 -1.78 1.99
C TYR A 71 -1.67 -1.46 1.41
N THR A 72 -2.50 -2.47 1.20
CA THR A 72 -3.88 -2.29 0.71
C THR A 72 -4.71 -1.49 1.70
N ASP A 73 -4.66 -1.88 2.98
CA ASP A 73 -5.36 -1.18 4.07
C ASP A 73 -4.86 0.27 4.20
N ALA A 74 -3.55 0.50 4.10
CA ALA A 74 -2.96 1.83 4.12
C ALA A 74 -3.43 2.70 2.94
N CYS A 75 -3.51 2.14 1.73
CA CYS A 75 -4.09 2.85 0.58
C CYS A 75 -5.55 3.24 0.85
N VAL A 76 -6.37 2.33 1.36
CA VAL A 76 -7.80 2.59 1.64
C VAL A 76 -7.96 3.76 2.61
N ILE A 77 -7.17 3.80 3.70
CA ILE A 77 -7.23 4.92 4.66
C ILE A 77 -6.95 6.28 3.99
N LEU A 78 -5.97 6.35 3.08
CA LEU A 78 -5.65 7.60 2.39
C LEU A 78 -6.68 7.96 1.32
N GLU A 79 -7.26 6.97 0.66
CA GLU A 79 -8.34 7.17 -0.32
C GLU A 79 -9.60 7.70 0.34
N ASP A 80 -9.98 7.15 1.49
CA ASP A 80 -11.13 7.60 2.26
C ASP A 80 -10.94 9.03 2.82
N ASP A 81 -9.69 9.45 3.07
CA ASP A 81 -9.32 10.81 3.48
C ASP A 81 -9.15 11.79 2.28
N GLY A 82 -9.39 11.34 1.04
CA GLY A 82 -9.22 12.16 -0.17
C GLY A 82 -7.78 12.57 -0.45
N LYS A 83 -6.82 11.76 0.03
CA LYS A 83 -5.37 11.96 -0.13
C LYS A 83 -4.77 10.88 -1.04
N GLU A 84 -5.45 10.56 -2.14
CA GLU A 84 -5.04 9.50 -3.07
C GLU A 84 -3.59 9.65 -3.56
N GLN A 85 -3.12 10.88 -3.72
CA GLN A 85 -1.73 11.16 -4.14
C GLN A 85 -0.69 10.54 -3.19
N MET A 86 -1.00 10.47 -1.89
CA MET A 86 -0.09 9.91 -0.90
C MET A 86 -0.06 8.38 -0.94
N ALA A 87 -1.08 7.73 -1.49
CA ALA A 87 -1.12 6.28 -1.65
C ALA A 87 -0.24 5.79 -2.81
N PHE A 88 0.30 6.68 -3.65
CA PHE A 88 1.01 6.28 -4.87
C PHE A 88 2.21 5.37 -4.61
N ASP A 89 3.00 5.66 -3.59
CA ASP A 89 4.17 4.85 -3.27
C ASP A 89 3.79 3.52 -2.62
N LEU A 90 2.66 3.47 -1.92
CA LEU A 90 2.12 2.23 -1.35
C LEU A 90 1.65 1.29 -2.45
N TYR A 91 0.96 1.82 -3.48
CA TYR A 91 0.59 1.06 -4.66
C TYR A 91 1.80 0.46 -5.37
N ARG A 92 2.88 1.24 -5.54
CA ARG A 92 4.12 0.75 -6.16
C ARG A 92 4.79 -0.34 -5.32
N ALA A 93 4.82 -0.18 -4.01
CA ALA A 93 5.41 -1.17 -3.11
C ALA A 93 4.64 -2.50 -3.18
N ALA A 94 3.32 -2.47 -3.05
CA ALA A 94 2.48 -3.67 -3.18
C ALA A 94 2.61 -4.33 -4.56
N ALA A 95 2.59 -3.55 -5.65
CA ALA A 95 2.79 -4.09 -6.99
C ALA A 95 4.16 -4.75 -7.15
N SER A 96 5.23 -4.19 -6.56
CA SER A 96 6.56 -4.78 -6.60
C SER A 96 6.60 -6.14 -5.88
N ILE A 97 5.90 -6.29 -4.76
CA ILE A 97 5.80 -7.58 -4.07
C ILE A 97 5.07 -8.60 -4.94
N TYR A 98 3.94 -8.25 -5.54
CA TYR A 98 3.23 -9.15 -6.45
C TYR A 98 4.10 -9.61 -7.63
N VAL A 99 4.90 -8.71 -8.22
CA VAL A 99 5.86 -9.08 -9.27
C VAL A 99 6.90 -10.08 -8.75
N LYS A 100 7.47 -9.86 -7.55
CA LYS A 100 8.42 -10.81 -6.93
C LYS A 100 7.80 -12.18 -6.66
N LEU A 101 6.50 -12.22 -6.36
CA LEU A 101 5.72 -13.45 -6.16
C LEU A 101 5.20 -14.08 -7.46
N GLU A 102 5.56 -13.52 -8.62
CA GLU A 102 5.05 -13.94 -9.94
C GLU A 102 3.52 -13.85 -10.09
N LYS A 103 2.86 -13.08 -9.21
CA LYS A 103 1.42 -12.79 -9.26
C LYS A 103 1.16 -11.59 -10.19
N PHE A 104 1.45 -11.77 -11.48
CA PHE A 104 1.47 -10.66 -12.45
C PHE A 104 0.11 -9.98 -12.64
N THR A 105 -0.99 -10.74 -12.62
CA THR A 105 -2.35 -10.17 -12.74
C THR A 105 -2.68 -9.25 -11.57
N ASP A 106 -2.30 -9.62 -10.35
CA ASP A 106 -2.52 -8.80 -9.16
C ASP A 106 -1.63 -7.54 -9.18
N ALA A 107 -0.36 -7.69 -9.59
CA ALA A 107 0.55 -6.57 -9.79
C ALA A 107 -0.02 -5.54 -10.78
N ALA A 108 -0.48 -6.00 -11.95
CA ALA A 108 -1.07 -5.13 -12.95
C ALA A 108 -2.35 -4.46 -12.45
N THR A 109 -3.19 -5.17 -11.69
CA THR A 109 -4.39 -4.61 -11.05
C THR A 109 -4.04 -3.47 -10.09
N PHE A 110 -3.00 -3.63 -9.28
CA PHE A 110 -2.51 -2.59 -8.37
C PHE A 110 -1.96 -1.37 -9.13
N LEU A 111 -1.26 -1.58 -10.24
CA LEU A 111 -0.77 -0.49 -11.09
C LEU A 111 -1.92 0.25 -11.78
N LEU A 112 -3.01 -0.42 -12.15
CA LEU A 112 -4.20 0.23 -12.68
C LEU A 112 -4.90 1.07 -11.60
N ARG A 113 -5.01 0.57 -10.37
CA ARG A 113 -5.52 1.37 -9.23
C ARG A 113 -4.69 2.63 -9.01
N LEU A 114 -3.36 2.54 -9.10
CA LEU A 114 -2.47 3.71 -9.09
C LEU A 114 -2.79 4.67 -10.25
N GLY A 115 -3.04 4.16 -11.46
CA GLY A 115 -3.42 4.97 -12.61
C GLY A 115 -4.71 5.75 -12.37
N LEU A 116 -5.74 5.11 -11.80
CA LEU A 116 -7.01 5.74 -11.45
C LEU A 116 -6.86 6.78 -10.33
N ALA A 117 -6.07 6.47 -9.28
CA ALA A 117 -5.74 7.41 -8.23
C ALA A 117 -5.00 8.64 -8.79
N ALA A 118 -4.07 8.43 -9.74
CA ALA A 118 -3.35 9.50 -10.41
C ALA A 118 -4.24 10.38 -11.27
N ASP A 119 -5.25 9.81 -11.93
CA ASP A 119 -6.24 10.56 -12.70
C ASP A 119 -7.04 11.52 -11.81
N LYS A 120 -7.54 11.03 -10.67
CA LYS A 120 -8.26 11.84 -9.68
C LYS A 120 -7.44 13.04 -9.19
N CYS A 121 -6.13 12.87 -9.05
CA CYS A 121 -5.22 13.94 -8.63
C CYS A 121 -4.73 14.82 -9.79
N ASN A 122 -5.26 14.65 -11.01
CA ASN A 122 -4.79 15.31 -12.24
C ASN A 122 -3.28 15.13 -12.49
N ALA A 123 -2.72 13.99 -12.06
CA ALA A 123 -1.31 13.67 -12.11
C ALA A 123 -0.95 12.86 -13.37
N ARG A 124 -1.12 13.48 -14.55
CA ARG A 124 -0.99 12.82 -15.86
C ARG A 124 0.30 12.01 -16.04
N ASN A 125 1.43 12.55 -15.60
CA ASN A 125 2.72 11.84 -15.68
C ASN A 125 2.74 10.53 -14.86
N SER A 126 2.16 10.55 -13.66
CA SER A 126 2.07 9.36 -12.81
C SER A 126 1.09 8.34 -13.39
N GLN A 127 -0.04 8.81 -13.92
CA GLN A 127 -1.04 7.99 -14.59
C GLN A 127 -0.42 7.27 -15.80
N CYS A 128 0.23 7.97 -16.73
CA CYS A 128 0.88 7.36 -17.89
C CYS A 128 1.90 6.29 -17.50
N LYS A 129 2.73 6.56 -16.48
CA LYS A 129 3.72 5.59 -16.00
C LYS A 129 3.07 4.36 -15.36
N ALA A 130 1.95 4.54 -14.65
CA ALA A 130 1.22 3.45 -14.03
C ALA A 130 0.59 2.52 -15.10
N TYR A 131 -0.10 3.08 -16.10
CA TYR A 131 -0.64 2.31 -17.22
C TYR A 131 0.45 1.62 -18.04
N LEU A 132 1.55 2.32 -18.36
CA LEU A 132 2.69 1.69 -19.05
C LEU A 132 3.26 0.51 -18.26
N SER A 133 3.38 0.66 -16.94
CA SER A 133 3.85 -0.43 -16.07
C SER A 133 2.88 -1.63 -16.09
N ALA A 134 1.56 -1.39 -16.04
CA ALA A 134 0.56 -2.45 -16.14
C ALA A 134 0.61 -3.17 -17.49
N ILE A 135 0.76 -2.44 -18.60
CA ILE A 135 0.90 -3.00 -19.95
C ILE A 135 2.14 -3.91 -20.01
N ILE A 136 3.29 -3.45 -19.49
CA ILE A 136 4.53 -4.25 -19.47
C ILE A 136 4.32 -5.55 -18.68
N VAL A 137 3.64 -5.50 -17.53
CA VAL A 137 3.35 -6.68 -16.72
C VAL A 137 2.43 -7.66 -17.45
N TYR A 138 1.37 -7.19 -18.10
CA TYR A 138 0.48 -8.05 -18.89
C TYR A 138 1.18 -8.69 -20.09
N LEU A 139 2.04 -7.94 -20.79
CA LEU A 139 2.84 -8.48 -21.89
C LEU A 139 3.80 -9.57 -21.41
N TYR A 140 4.44 -9.36 -20.26
CA TYR A 140 5.31 -10.37 -19.63
C TYR A 140 4.51 -11.63 -19.26
N ALA A 141 3.29 -11.48 -18.74
CA ALA A 141 2.37 -12.58 -18.44
C ALA A 141 1.73 -13.22 -19.68
N HIS A 142 2.11 -12.81 -20.90
CA HIS A 142 1.51 -13.23 -22.17
C HIS A 142 0.01 -12.95 -22.30
N ASP A 143 -0.55 -12.04 -21.49
CA ASP A 143 -1.94 -11.61 -21.58
C ASP A 143 -2.07 -10.40 -22.52
N LEU A 144 -1.98 -10.68 -23.82
CA LEU A 144 -2.07 -9.66 -24.86
C LEU A 144 -3.41 -8.92 -24.85
N LYS A 145 -4.49 -9.59 -24.43
CA LYS A 145 -5.83 -9.00 -24.39
C LYS A 145 -5.92 -7.91 -23.32
N GLN A 146 -5.42 -8.18 -22.11
CA GLN A 146 -5.39 -7.16 -21.07
C GLN A 146 -4.39 -6.05 -21.38
N ALA A 147 -3.24 -6.36 -21.98
CA ALA A 147 -2.28 -5.35 -22.41
C ALA A 147 -2.90 -4.36 -23.43
N GLU A 148 -3.59 -4.87 -24.46
CA GLU A 148 -4.30 -4.04 -25.45
C GLU A 148 -5.41 -3.22 -24.81
N LYS A 149 -6.18 -3.81 -23.89
CA LYS A 149 -7.21 -3.10 -23.13
C LYS A 149 -6.61 -1.92 -22.35
N CYS A 150 -5.55 -2.14 -21.57
CA CYS A 150 -4.90 -1.08 -20.80
C CYS A 150 -4.34 0.03 -21.68
N TYR A 151 -3.80 -0.30 -22.87
CA TYR A 151 -3.35 0.69 -23.84
C TYR A 151 -4.50 1.57 -24.32
N ASN A 152 -5.65 0.97 -24.65
CA ASN A 152 -6.82 1.72 -25.10
C ASN A 152 -7.40 2.60 -23.97
N ASP A 153 -7.48 2.08 -22.75
CA ASP A 153 -8.02 2.80 -21.58
C ASP A 153 -7.21 4.07 -21.25
N CYS A 154 -5.89 4.09 -21.48
CA CYS A 154 -5.03 5.25 -21.19
C CYS A 154 -5.00 6.33 -22.31
N SER A 155 -5.60 6.01 -23.46
CA SER A 155 -5.65 6.85 -24.66
C SER A 155 -6.93 7.68 -24.79
N GLN A 156 -7.95 7.36 -23.98
CA GLN A 156 -9.17 8.15 -23.82
C GLN A 156 -8.95 9.27 -22.79
#